data_AF-A0A9W9AW03-F1
#
_entry.id   AF-A0A9W9AW03-F1
#
_cell.length_a   1.000
_cell.length_b   1.000
_cell.length_c   1.000
_cell.angle_alpha   90.00
_cell.angle_beta   90.00
_cell.angle_gamma   90.00
#
_symmetry.space_group_name_H-M   'P 1'
#
loop_
_entity.id
_entity.type
_entity.pdbx_description
1 polymer ?
#
loop_
_entity_poly.entity_id
_entity_poly.type
_entity_poly.pdbx_seq_one_letter_code
_entity_poly.pdbx_strand_id
1 'polypeptide(L)'
;DSGASIRSLLRASQLFHDICAPLKYHCLSLTTASSIEHLHQELKHLENSPAHLRRILHLYISLSQSDIQGDTECDTISHIFYILQCAAETLKTLTFIYHNTVFSTSVLGQLLRRSFPVLTELTIHGFYPFPKMNKSFMPMLERLHLSGNRNPYGLLQLSSLDECFPSLSHLRISGLLMAGSFVEELKGAL
;
A
#
# COMPACT_ATOMS: atom_id res chain seq x y z
N ASP A 1 11.21 -7.12 -6.66
CA ASP A 1 11.81 -8.41 -6.26
C ASP A 1 10.96 -8.99 -5.12
N SER A 2 10.51 -10.24 -5.21
CA SER A 2 9.76 -10.96 -4.17
C SER A 2 10.67 -11.50 -3.05
N GLY A 3 11.86 -10.90 -2.89
CA GLY A 3 12.92 -11.34 -1.99
C GLY A 3 13.85 -12.40 -2.59
N ALA A 4 13.80 -12.64 -3.91
CA ALA A 4 14.65 -13.61 -4.60
C ALA A 4 16.14 -13.26 -4.48
N SER A 5 16.52 -11.98 -4.57
CA SER A 5 17.93 -11.57 -4.41
C SER A 5 18.44 -11.86 -3.00
N ILE A 6 17.64 -11.54 -1.97
CA ILE A 6 18.01 -11.82 -0.58
C ILE A 6 18.09 -13.34 -0.34
N ARG A 7 17.15 -14.12 -0.88
CA ARG A 7 17.19 -15.59 -0.79
C ARG A 7 18.43 -16.20 -1.47
N SER A 8 18.89 -15.63 -2.58
CA SER A 8 20.13 -16.05 -3.23
C SER A 8 21.35 -15.71 -2.38
N LEU A 9 21.39 -14.52 -1.77
CA LEU A 9 22.49 -14.11 -0.88
C LEU A 9 22.56 -14.96 0.40
N LEU A 10 21.40 -15.29 0.99
CA LEU A 10 21.30 -16.18 2.14
C LEU A 10 21.95 -17.56 1.90
N ARG A 11 22.04 -18.00 0.64
CA ARG A 11 22.61 -19.30 0.26
C ARG A 11 24.07 -19.23 -0.18
N ALA A 12 24.63 -18.03 -0.36
CA ALA A 12 25.96 -17.86 -0.93
C ALA A 12 27.09 -18.15 0.08
N SER A 13 26.89 -17.79 1.36
CA SER A 13 27.87 -18.00 2.45
C SER A 13 27.20 -17.82 3.81
N GLN A 14 27.76 -18.40 4.87
CA GLN A 14 27.32 -18.18 6.24
C GLN A 14 27.37 -16.70 6.64
N LEU A 15 28.41 -15.96 6.19
CA LEU A 15 28.52 -14.53 6.48
C LEU A 15 27.37 -13.73 5.85
N PHE A 16 27.01 -14.04 4.60
CA PHE A 16 25.87 -13.42 3.95
C PHE A 16 24.55 -13.88 4.56
N HIS A 17 24.47 -15.13 5.01
CA HIS A 17 23.29 -15.64 5.72
C HIS A 17 22.98 -14.78 6.95
N ASP A 18 23.97 -14.57 7.82
CA ASP A 18 23.77 -13.86 9.09
C ASP A 18 23.44 -12.38 8.89
N ILE A 19 24.01 -11.74 7.85
CA ILE A 19 23.71 -10.35 7.48
C ILE A 19 22.33 -10.22 6.84
N CYS A 20 21.95 -11.14 5.96
CA CYS A 20 20.75 -11.03 5.14
C CYS A 20 19.49 -11.61 5.81
N ALA A 21 19.63 -12.49 6.80
CA ALA A 21 18.51 -13.10 7.52
C ALA A 21 17.49 -12.08 8.07
N PRO A 22 17.89 -10.99 8.77
CA PRO A 22 16.93 -9.99 9.24
C PRO A 22 16.31 -9.15 8.12
N LEU A 23 16.95 -9.10 6.95
CA LEU A 23 16.51 -8.27 5.83
C LEU A 23 15.50 -8.98 4.92
N LYS A 24 15.23 -10.27 5.13
CA LYS A 24 14.41 -11.13 4.24
C LYS A 24 13.08 -10.50 3.83
N TYR A 25 12.39 -9.82 4.75
CA TYR A 25 11.05 -9.26 4.51
C TYR A 25 11.02 -7.74 4.40
N HIS A 26 12.17 -7.06 4.43
CA HIS A 26 12.21 -5.60 4.44
C HIS A 26 11.60 -4.99 3.18
N CYS A 27 11.88 -5.58 2.01
CA CYS A 27 11.39 -5.10 0.72
C CYS A 27 10.66 -6.22 0.01
N LEU A 28 9.35 -6.07 -0.19
CA LEU A 28 8.49 -7.07 -0.80
C LEU A 28 7.72 -6.50 -1.98
N SER A 29 7.65 -7.28 -3.05
CA SER A 29 6.87 -7.00 -4.25
C SER A 29 5.93 -8.16 -4.50
N LEU A 30 4.63 -7.89 -4.39
CA LEU A 30 3.53 -8.84 -4.55
C LEU A 30 2.74 -8.46 -5.80
N THR A 31 2.88 -9.27 -6.84
CA THR A 31 2.24 -9.00 -8.15
C THR A 31 1.26 -10.09 -8.56
N THR A 32 1.32 -11.27 -7.94
CA THR A 32 0.47 -12.41 -8.29
C THR A 32 -0.28 -12.92 -7.07
N ALA A 33 -1.47 -13.49 -7.27
CA ALA A 33 -2.25 -14.10 -6.19
C ALA A 33 -1.46 -15.19 -5.44
N SER A 34 -0.69 -16.01 -6.16
CA SER A 34 0.18 -17.03 -5.58
C SER A 34 1.27 -16.46 -4.66
N SER A 35 1.86 -15.31 -5.03
CA SER A 35 2.88 -14.65 -4.19
C SER A 35 2.29 -14.11 -2.89
N ILE A 36 1.04 -13.61 -2.96
CA ILE A 36 0.28 -13.11 -1.81
C ILE A 36 -0.08 -14.27 -0.88
N GLU A 37 -0.60 -15.37 -1.44
CA GLU A 37 -0.95 -16.56 -0.66
C GLU A 37 0.28 -17.16 0.03
N HIS A 38 1.40 -17.31 -0.69
CA HIS A 38 2.64 -17.82 -0.11
C HIS A 38 3.14 -16.94 1.03
N LEU A 39 3.16 -15.61 0.86
CA LEU A 39 3.60 -14.71 1.93
C LEU A 39 2.64 -14.75 3.11
N HIS A 40 1.33 -14.81 2.86
CA HIS A 40 0.32 -14.96 3.92
C HIS A 40 0.55 -16.22 4.75
N GLN A 41 0.81 -17.36 4.10
CA GLN A 41 1.15 -18.61 4.79
C GLN A 41 2.48 -18.49 5.56
N GLU A 42 3.53 -17.92 4.95
CA GLU A 42 4.81 -17.68 5.64
C GLU A 42 4.62 -16.81 6.89
N LEU A 43 3.86 -15.72 6.81
CA LEU A 43 3.61 -14.83 7.95
C LEU A 43 2.82 -15.52 9.07
N LYS A 44 1.84 -16.36 8.72
CA LYS A 44 1.12 -17.20 9.68
C LYS A 44 2.06 -18.17 10.40
N HIS A 45 2.94 -18.85 9.66
CA HIS A 45 3.91 -19.76 10.28
C HIS A 45 4.91 -19.04 11.19
N LEU A 46 5.24 -17.79 10.85
CA LEU A 46 6.18 -16.97 11.61
C LEU A 46 5.54 -16.22 12.76
N GLU A 47 4.26 -16.46 13.08
CA GLU A 47 3.56 -15.74 14.16
C GLU A 47 4.30 -15.85 15.51
N ASN A 48 4.96 -16.99 15.75
CA ASN A 48 5.80 -17.27 16.93
C ASN A 48 7.24 -16.75 16.83
N SER A 49 7.67 -16.23 15.67
CA SER A 49 9.03 -15.70 15.48
C SER A 49 9.19 -14.30 16.07
N PRO A 50 10.39 -13.90 16.50
CA PRO A 50 10.65 -12.55 16.99
C PRO A 50 10.19 -11.46 16.00
N ALA A 51 9.53 -10.42 16.51
CA ALA A 51 8.97 -9.35 15.67
C ALA A 51 10.01 -8.67 14.76
N HIS A 52 11.27 -8.59 15.22
CA HIS A 52 12.35 -7.99 14.44
C HIS A 52 12.73 -8.76 13.18
N LEU A 53 12.42 -10.06 13.10
CA LEU A 53 12.67 -10.91 11.91
C LEU A 53 11.51 -10.89 10.91
N ARG A 54 10.40 -10.22 11.23
CA ARG A 54 9.18 -10.17 10.41
C ARG A 54 8.87 -8.77 9.87
N ARG A 55 9.82 -7.84 9.98
CA ARG A 55 9.58 -6.44 9.67
C ARG A 55 9.44 -6.26 8.16
N ILE A 56 8.30 -5.71 7.75
CA ILE A 56 8.05 -5.30 6.37
C ILE A 56 8.12 -3.77 6.35
N LEU A 57 9.09 -3.22 5.62
CA LEU A 57 9.34 -1.78 5.57
C LEU A 57 8.83 -1.16 4.28
N HIS A 58 9.00 -1.87 3.17
CA HIS A 58 8.68 -1.41 1.83
C HIS A 58 7.83 -2.48 1.15
N LEU A 59 6.60 -2.12 0.82
CA LEU A 59 5.64 -3.05 0.22
C LEU A 59 5.10 -2.48 -1.10
N TYR A 60 5.27 -3.26 -2.16
CA TYR A 60 4.65 -3.01 -3.45
C TYR A 60 3.62 -4.11 -3.70
N ILE A 61 2.37 -3.71 -3.93
CA ILE A 61 1.27 -4.59 -4.29
C ILE A 61 0.71 -4.12 -5.62
N SER A 62 0.64 -5.02 -6.60
CA SER A 62 0.02 -4.77 -7.88
C SER A 62 -0.89 -5.94 -8.26
N LEU A 63 -2.17 -5.66 -8.38
CA LEU A 63 -3.18 -6.65 -8.72
C LEU A 63 -3.78 -6.34 -10.09
N SER A 64 -3.51 -7.21 -11.07
CA SER A 64 -4.12 -7.12 -12.39
C SER A 64 -5.46 -7.87 -12.42
N GLN A 65 -6.37 -7.46 -13.32
CA GLN A 65 -7.66 -8.14 -13.50
C GLN A 65 -7.49 -9.60 -13.96
N SER A 66 -6.40 -9.92 -14.65
CA SER A 66 -6.09 -11.30 -15.05
C SER A 66 -5.67 -12.20 -13.88
N ASP A 67 -5.13 -11.62 -12.80
CA ASP A 67 -4.71 -12.38 -11.62
C ASP A 67 -5.89 -12.71 -10.69
N ILE A 68 -7.07 -12.14 -10.95
CA ILE A 68 -8.22 -12.15 -10.07
C ILE A 68 -9.45 -12.61 -10.85
N GLN A 69 -9.72 -13.92 -10.86
CA GLN A 69 -10.92 -14.48 -11.49
C GLN A 69 -11.80 -15.18 -10.44
N GLY A 70 -13.06 -14.76 -10.35
CA GLY A 70 -14.10 -15.44 -9.56
C GLY A 70 -13.93 -15.36 -8.04
N ASP A 71 -14.32 -16.44 -7.34
CA ASP A 71 -14.37 -16.54 -5.88
C ASP A 71 -13.02 -16.28 -5.18
N THR A 72 -11.90 -16.39 -5.90
CA THR A 72 -10.53 -16.18 -5.37
C THR A 72 -10.18 -14.71 -5.11
N GLU A 73 -10.98 -13.76 -5.60
CA GLU A 73 -10.77 -12.32 -5.38
C GLU A 73 -10.89 -11.96 -3.89
N CYS A 74 -11.95 -12.46 -3.25
CA CYS A 74 -12.23 -12.15 -1.84
C CYS A 74 -11.13 -12.70 -0.93
N ASP A 75 -10.64 -13.91 -1.22
CA ASP A 75 -9.55 -14.53 -0.47
C ASP A 75 -8.23 -13.79 -0.66
N THR A 76 -7.90 -13.41 -1.90
CA THR A 76 -6.69 -12.66 -2.21
C THR A 76 -6.68 -11.29 -1.52
N ILE A 77 -7.81 -10.59 -1.54
CA ILE A 77 -7.98 -9.31 -0.84
C ILE A 77 -7.85 -9.52 0.68
N SER A 78 -8.43 -10.58 1.23
CA SER A 78 -8.33 -10.93 2.65
C SER A 78 -6.89 -11.22 3.06
N HIS A 79 -6.14 -11.96 2.24
CA HIS A 79 -4.71 -12.23 2.44
C HIS A 79 -3.87 -10.96 2.43
N ILE A 80 -4.13 -10.05 1.48
CA ILE A 80 -3.46 -8.74 1.42
C ILE A 80 -3.71 -7.95 2.70
N PHE A 81 -4.95 -7.87 3.16
CA PHE A 81 -5.26 -7.10 4.35
C PHE A 81 -4.71 -7.73 5.63
N TYR A 82 -4.52 -9.04 5.67
CA TYR A 82 -3.77 -9.70 6.72
C TYR A 82 -2.28 -9.31 6.68
N ILE A 83 -1.64 -9.36 5.50
CA ILE A 83 -0.24 -8.93 5.33
C ILE A 83 -0.06 -7.46 5.75
N LEU A 84 -0.96 -6.58 5.32
CA LEU A 84 -0.94 -5.16 5.69
C LEU A 84 -1.14 -4.97 7.20
N GLN A 85 -1.97 -5.78 7.85
CA GLN A 85 -2.14 -5.77 9.30
C GLN A 85 -0.84 -6.15 10.02
N CYS A 86 -0.14 -7.18 9.54
CA CYS A 86 1.15 -7.59 10.11
C CYS A 86 2.24 -6.54 9.89
N ALA A 87 2.20 -5.82 8.77
CA ALA A 87 3.17 -4.80 8.40
C ALA A 87 2.88 -3.42 9.03
N ALA A 88 1.67 -3.20 9.57
CA ALA A 88 1.15 -1.87 9.89
C ALA A 88 2.11 -0.98 10.69
N GLU A 89 2.72 -1.53 11.73
CA GLU A 89 3.61 -0.82 12.66
C GLU A 89 5.02 -0.56 12.10
N THR A 90 5.41 -1.24 11.02
CA THR A 90 6.77 -1.15 10.47
C THR A 90 6.84 -0.55 9.07
N LEU A 91 5.69 -0.44 8.40
CA LEU A 91 5.62 -0.06 7.00
C LEU A 91 5.96 1.42 6.80
N LYS A 92 7.03 1.70 6.06
CA LYS A 92 7.50 3.05 5.72
C LYS A 92 7.02 3.49 4.35
N THR A 93 7.05 2.59 3.36
CA THR A 93 6.57 2.89 2.01
C THR A 93 5.60 1.84 1.53
N LEU A 94 4.49 2.30 0.95
CA LEU A 94 3.45 1.45 0.39
C LEU A 94 3.08 1.92 -1.01
N THR A 95 3.15 1.01 -1.97
CA THR A 95 2.55 1.19 -3.29
C THR A 95 1.46 0.16 -3.47
N PHE A 96 0.23 0.62 -3.68
CA PHE A 96 -0.95 -0.23 -3.84
C PHE A 96 -1.64 0.07 -5.16
N ILE A 97 -1.50 -0.86 -6.11
CA ILE A 97 -2.06 -0.77 -7.45
C ILE A 97 -3.16 -1.81 -7.59
N TYR A 98 -4.38 -1.34 -7.85
CA TYR A 98 -5.54 -2.20 -7.98
C TYR A 98 -6.36 -1.82 -9.22
N HIS A 99 -6.32 -2.69 -10.23
CA HIS A 99 -6.89 -2.41 -11.55
C HIS A 99 -8.38 -2.79 -11.69
N ASN A 100 -8.98 -3.50 -10.73
CA ASN A 100 -10.40 -3.86 -10.82
C ASN A 100 -11.29 -2.64 -10.50
N THR A 101 -11.94 -2.11 -11.53
CA THR A 101 -12.71 -0.87 -11.44
C THR A 101 -13.98 -1.00 -10.61
N VAL A 102 -14.51 -2.21 -10.44
CA VAL A 102 -15.78 -2.47 -9.74
C VAL A 102 -15.59 -2.37 -8.22
N PHE A 103 -14.51 -2.95 -7.70
CA PHE A 103 -14.24 -3.01 -6.25
C PHE A 103 -13.15 -2.06 -5.78
N SER A 104 -12.52 -1.29 -6.68
CA SER A 104 -11.39 -0.43 -6.32
C SER A 104 -11.72 0.56 -5.21
N THR A 105 -12.91 1.18 -5.25
CA THR A 105 -13.33 2.15 -4.23
C THR A 105 -13.49 1.51 -2.85
N SER A 106 -14.04 0.30 -2.75
CA SER A 106 -14.22 -0.39 -1.47
C SER A 106 -12.89 -0.89 -0.91
N VAL A 107 -12.04 -1.50 -1.74
CA VAL A 107 -10.72 -2.00 -1.35
C VAL A 107 -9.81 -0.86 -0.90
N LEU A 108 -9.69 0.19 -1.71
CA LEU A 108 -8.87 1.36 -1.36
C LEU A 108 -9.47 2.13 -0.18
N GLY A 109 -10.80 2.15 -0.07
CA GLY A 109 -11.47 2.68 1.12
C GLY A 109 -11.07 1.94 2.38
N GLN A 110 -11.02 0.60 2.36
CA GLN A 110 -10.57 -0.22 3.48
C GLN A 110 -9.09 0.01 3.80
N LEU A 111 -8.24 0.17 2.78
CA LEU A 111 -6.82 0.53 2.96
C LEU A 111 -6.66 1.86 3.70
N LEU A 112 -7.41 2.89 3.28
CA LEU A 112 -7.33 4.24 3.85
C LEU A 112 -7.88 4.34 5.29
N ARG A 113 -8.64 3.35 5.79
CA ARG A 113 -9.10 3.31 7.19
C ARG A 113 -8.09 2.64 8.13
N ARG A 114 -7.03 2.04 7.60
CA ARG A 114 -6.02 1.34 8.40
C ARG A 114 -4.99 2.32 8.92
N SER A 115 -4.59 2.10 10.17
CA SER A 115 -3.52 2.87 10.80
C SER A 115 -2.17 2.37 10.30
N PHE A 116 -1.35 3.30 9.79
CA PHE A 116 0.05 3.06 9.48
C PHE A 116 0.88 4.18 10.12
N PRO A 117 1.27 4.03 11.41
CA PRO A 117 1.80 5.13 12.21
C PRO A 117 3.14 5.66 11.70
N VAL A 118 3.94 4.83 11.03
CA VAL A 118 5.30 5.16 10.55
C VAL A 118 5.40 5.26 9.02
N LEU A 119 4.27 5.25 8.31
CA LEU A 119 4.23 5.33 6.86
C LEU A 119 4.55 6.75 6.41
N THR A 120 5.59 6.90 5.59
CA THR A 120 6.07 8.17 5.07
C THR A 120 5.69 8.39 3.62
N GLU A 121 5.56 7.31 2.84
CA GLU A 121 5.20 7.38 1.41
C GLU A 121 4.08 6.41 1.06
N LEU A 122 3.03 6.93 0.43
CA LEU A 122 1.88 6.16 -0.04
C LEU A 122 1.61 6.46 -1.52
N THR A 123 1.62 5.42 -2.34
CA THR A 123 1.20 5.48 -3.74
C THR A 123 -0.02 4.60 -3.94
N ILE A 124 -1.10 5.18 -4.46
CA ILE A 124 -2.34 4.47 -4.78
C ILE A 124 -2.63 4.62 -6.28
N HIS A 125 -2.94 3.49 -6.92
CA HIS A 125 -3.46 3.45 -8.27
C HIS A 125 -4.80 2.71 -8.31
N GLY A 126 -5.84 3.40 -8.76
CA GLY A 126 -7.19 2.88 -8.89
C GLY A 126 -8.25 3.96 -8.70
N PHE A 127 -9.51 3.55 -8.57
CA PHE A 127 -10.60 4.43 -8.15
C PHE A 127 -10.61 4.52 -6.63
N TYR A 128 -9.83 5.46 -6.09
CA TYR A 128 -9.79 5.71 -4.64
C TYR A 128 -11.00 6.55 -4.20
N PRO A 129 -11.58 6.27 -3.02
CA PRO A 129 -12.52 7.19 -2.40
C PRO A 129 -11.78 8.40 -1.82
N PHE A 130 -12.48 9.52 -1.67
CA PHE A 130 -11.92 10.66 -0.93
C PHE A 130 -11.94 10.35 0.57
N PRO A 131 -10.82 10.58 1.27
CA PRO A 131 -10.76 10.37 2.71
C PRO A 131 -11.77 11.30 3.39
N LYS A 132 -12.73 10.71 4.11
CA LYS A 132 -13.65 11.42 5.00
C LYS A 132 -13.49 10.81 6.38
N MET A 133 -12.42 11.19 7.07
CA MET A 133 -12.10 10.63 8.38
C MET A 133 -11.85 11.74 9.38
N ASN A 134 -12.44 11.59 10.55
CA ASN A 134 -12.27 12.53 11.66
C ASN A 134 -11.03 12.20 12.53
N LYS A 135 -10.10 11.36 12.02
CA LYS A 135 -8.90 10.88 12.74
C LYS A 135 -7.75 10.65 11.76
N SER A 136 -6.54 11.03 12.18
CA SER A 136 -5.31 10.72 11.46
C SER A 136 -4.93 9.25 11.63
N PHE A 137 -4.93 8.52 10.50
CA PHE A 137 -4.50 7.12 10.44
C PHE A 137 -3.05 6.96 9.96
N MET A 138 -2.48 8.01 9.35
CA MET A 138 -1.13 7.98 8.80
C MET A 138 -0.43 9.31 9.15
N PRO A 139 -0.12 9.54 10.44
CA PRO A 139 0.33 10.83 10.95
C PRO A 139 1.70 11.26 10.38
N MET A 140 2.54 10.31 9.99
CA MET A 140 3.88 10.54 9.44
C MET A 140 3.91 10.58 7.91
N LEU A 141 2.75 10.56 7.23
CA LEU A 141 2.71 10.51 5.78
C LEU A 141 3.16 11.85 5.18
N GLU A 142 4.30 11.86 4.51
CA GLU A 142 4.89 13.05 3.90
C GLU A 142 4.59 13.14 2.40
N ARG A 143 4.48 11.99 1.72
CA ARG A 143 4.33 11.92 0.25
C ARG A 143 3.14 11.03 -0.11
N LEU A 144 2.16 11.63 -0.77
CA LEU A 144 0.98 10.94 -1.28
C LEU A 144 0.94 11.05 -2.81
N HIS A 145 0.94 9.91 -3.48
CA HIS A 145 0.72 9.83 -4.92
C HIS A 145 -0.60 9.12 -5.23
N LEU A 146 -1.51 9.83 -5.86
CA LEU A 146 -2.79 9.32 -6.32
C LEU A 146 -2.83 9.23 -7.84
N SER A 147 -3.30 8.09 -8.36
CA SER A 147 -3.47 7.89 -9.80
C SER A 147 -4.64 6.97 -10.12
N GLY A 148 -5.16 7.03 -11.35
CA GLY A 148 -6.27 6.18 -11.82
C GLY A 148 -7.63 6.88 -11.89
N ASN A 149 -7.89 7.87 -11.03
CA ASN A 149 -9.07 8.73 -11.14
C ASN A 149 -8.81 9.89 -12.14
N ARG A 150 -9.60 9.94 -13.22
CA ARG A 150 -9.45 10.94 -14.30
C ARG A 150 -9.84 12.34 -13.88
N ASN A 151 -10.76 12.48 -12.93
CA ASN A 151 -11.26 13.76 -12.43
C ASN A 151 -11.56 13.64 -10.92
N PRO A 152 -10.55 13.81 -10.05
CA PRO A 152 -10.68 13.67 -8.59
C PRO A 152 -11.29 14.92 -7.94
N TYR A 153 -12.38 15.42 -8.52
CA TYR A 153 -13.08 16.59 -8.00
C TYR A 153 -13.68 16.31 -6.61
N GLY A 154 -13.41 17.20 -5.66
CA GLY A 154 -13.79 17.09 -4.25
C GLY A 154 -12.67 16.58 -3.34
N LEU A 155 -11.47 16.31 -3.88
CA LEU A 155 -10.32 15.84 -3.12
C LEU A 155 -9.74 16.92 -2.17
N LEU A 156 -9.73 18.18 -2.61
CA LEU A 156 -9.19 19.34 -1.89
C LEU A 156 -10.29 20.13 -1.16
N GLN A 157 -11.55 19.99 -1.59
CA GLN A 157 -12.70 20.67 -0.95
C GLN A 157 -12.96 20.22 0.48
N LEU A 158 -12.44 19.06 0.88
CA LEU A 158 -12.57 18.52 2.21
C LEU A 158 -11.22 18.77 2.90
N SER A 159 -11.20 19.57 3.96
CA SER A 159 -10.10 19.71 4.94
C SER A 159 -9.64 18.38 5.56
N SER A 160 -10.13 17.25 5.06
CA SER A 160 -9.81 15.90 5.46
C SER A 160 -8.39 15.48 5.09
N LEU A 161 -7.73 16.07 4.08
CA LEU A 161 -6.35 15.71 3.79
C LEU A 161 -5.42 16.09 4.95
N ASP A 162 -5.55 17.31 5.48
CA ASP A 162 -4.75 17.79 6.61
C ASP A 162 -5.11 17.03 7.90
N GLU A 163 -6.39 16.71 8.11
CA GLU A 163 -6.86 15.92 9.26
C GLU A 163 -6.40 14.45 9.20
N CYS A 164 -6.35 13.86 8.00
CA CYS A 164 -5.92 12.47 7.80
C CYS A 164 -4.40 12.35 7.81
N PHE A 165 -3.71 13.30 7.17
CA PHE A 165 -2.29 13.28 6.84
C PHE A 165 -1.61 14.59 7.27
N PRO A 166 -1.47 14.85 8.58
CA PRO A 166 -1.00 16.13 9.10
C PRO A 166 0.45 16.48 8.71
N SER A 167 1.26 15.50 8.32
CA SER A 167 2.65 15.72 7.88
C SER A 167 2.80 15.80 6.36
N LEU A 168 1.69 15.82 5.60
CA LEU A 168 1.71 15.76 4.15
C LEU A 168 2.36 17.02 3.57
N SER A 169 3.46 16.82 2.84
CA SER A 169 4.22 17.91 2.21
C SER A 169 4.22 17.80 0.68
N HIS A 170 4.02 16.59 0.14
CA HIS A 170 4.03 16.34 -1.29
C HIS A 170 2.78 15.57 -1.71
N LEU A 171 1.89 16.25 -2.43
CA LEU A 171 0.75 15.64 -3.10
C LEU A 171 1.01 15.57 -4.60
N ARG A 172 1.07 14.35 -5.15
CA ARG A 172 1.15 14.10 -6.59
C ARG A 172 -0.15 13.49 -7.08
N ILE A 173 -0.71 14.04 -8.14
CA ILE A 173 -1.89 13.47 -8.80
C ILE A 173 -1.53 13.24 -10.27
N SER A 174 -1.66 12.00 -10.74
CA SER A 174 -1.33 11.60 -12.12
C SER A 174 -2.53 10.99 -12.83
N GLY A 175 -2.52 11.05 -14.17
CA GLY A 175 -3.55 10.41 -15.00
C GLY A 175 -4.85 11.22 -15.12
N LEU A 176 -4.76 12.53 -14.90
CA LEU A 176 -5.88 13.46 -15.09
C LEU A 176 -6.26 13.54 -16.57
N LEU A 177 -7.56 13.48 -16.84
CA LEU A 177 -8.12 13.62 -18.19
C LEU A 177 -9.51 14.26 -18.11
N MET A 178 -9.74 15.31 -18.89
CA MET A 178 -10.98 16.10 -18.87
C MET A 178 -11.36 16.58 -17.45
N ALA A 179 -10.38 16.91 -16.61
CA ALA A 179 -10.53 17.22 -15.20
C ALA A 179 -10.88 18.71 -14.94
N GLY A 180 -11.77 19.30 -15.73
CA GLY A 180 -12.06 20.75 -15.67
C GLY A 180 -12.54 21.20 -14.29
N SER A 181 -13.42 20.43 -13.65
CA SER A 181 -13.89 20.73 -12.30
C SER A 181 -12.79 20.65 -11.24
N PHE A 182 -11.88 19.67 -11.34
CA PHE A 182 -10.72 19.57 -10.44
C PHE A 182 -9.74 20.73 -10.63
N VAL A 183 -9.58 21.24 -11.86
CA VAL A 183 -8.75 22.43 -12.13
C VAL A 183 -9.31 23.67 -11.42
N GLU A 184 -10.62 23.89 -11.46
CA GLU A 184 -11.24 25.01 -10.75
C GLU A 184 -11.12 24.86 -9.22
N GLU A 185 -11.24 23.64 -8.70
CA GLU A 185 -11.01 23.34 -7.29
C GLU A 185 -9.55 23.63 -6.87
N LEU A 186 -8.57 23.21 -7.67
CA LEU A 186 -7.15 23.46 -7.40
C LEU A 186 -6.84 24.96 -7.37
N LYS A 187 -7.45 25.75 -8.26
CA LYS A 187 -7.31 27.22 -8.25
C LYS A 187 -7.90 27.86 -6.99
N GLY A 188 -8.93 27.26 -6.40
CA GLY A 188 -9.54 27.75 -5.16
C GLY A 188 -8.76 27.36 -3.89
N ALA A 189 -7.88 26.36 -3.98
CA ALA A 189 -7.09 25.84 -2.85
C ALA A 189 -5.66 26.41 -2.78
N LEU A 190 -5.19 27.07 -3.84
CA LEU A 190 -3.88 27.75 -3.94
C LEU A 190 -4.04 29.26 -3.70
#